data_AF-A0A8J7I5H9-F1
#
_entry.id   AF-A0A8J7I5H9-F1
#
_cell.length_a   1.000
_cell.length_b   1.000
_cell.length_c   1.000
_cell.angle_alpha   90.00
_cell.angle_beta   90.00
_cell.angle_gamma   90.00
#
_symmetry.space_group_name_H-M   'P 1'
#
loop_
_entity.id
_entity.type
_entity.pdbx_description
1 polymer ?
#
loop_
_entity_poly.entity_id
_entity_poly.type
_entity_poly.pdbx_seq_one_letter_code
_entity_poly.pdbx_strand_id
1 'polypeptide(L)'
;MAFIKIQNVVINTSYVVAVKLDTQTSLGEKSVSVLIATPKFSLFQWDTIAQDICHYEWIEFTGQAANALQDYFTSFNNVIDLLPQYQESSAV
;
A
#
# COMPACT_ATOMS: atom_id res chain seq x y z
N MET A 1 -7.58 -10.57 9.43
CA MET A 1 -8.09 -9.19 9.30
C MET A 1 -7.20 -8.30 10.15
N ALA A 2 -6.49 -7.35 9.54
CA ALA A 2 -5.56 -6.47 10.23
C ALA A 2 -5.94 -5.01 9.94
N PHE A 3 -5.51 -4.11 10.82
CA PHE A 3 -5.73 -2.69 10.68
C PHE A 3 -4.41 -1.95 10.83
N ILE A 4 -4.21 -0.93 10.00
CA ILE A 4 -3.11 0.02 10.13
C ILE A 4 -3.70 1.32 10.68
N LYS A 5 -3.17 1.80 11.80
CA LYS A 5 -3.53 3.12 12.36
C LYS A 5 -2.44 4.13 12.01
N ILE A 6 -2.83 5.21 11.35
CA ILE A 6 -1.95 6.32 10.99
C ILE A 6 -2.60 7.59 11.54
N GLN A 7 -1.96 8.20 12.54
CA GLN A 7 -2.54 9.33 13.28
C GLN A 7 -3.97 9.01 13.81
N ASN A 8 -4.98 9.69 13.29
CA ASN A 8 -6.39 9.51 13.61
C ASN A 8 -7.16 8.63 12.59
N VAL A 9 -6.49 8.07 11.58
CA VAL A 9 -7.09 7.22 10.54
C VAL A 9 -6.80 5.75 10.84
N VAL A 10 -7.81 4.89 10.72
CA VAL A 10 -7.69 3.43 10.83
C VAL A 10 -8.08 2.81 9.49
N ILE A 11 -7.14 2.12 8.86
CA ILE A 11 -7.27 1.50 7.55
C ILE A 11 -7.40 0.00 7.73
N ASN A 12 -8.49 -0.59 7.23
CA ASN A 12 -8.59 -2.05 7.13
C ASN A 12 -7.71 -2.52 5.97
N THR A 13 -6.74 -3.39 6.27
CA THR A 13 -5.77 -3.84 5.27
C THR A 13 -6.40 -4.68 4.16
N SER A 14 -7.62 -5.21 4.36
CA SER A 14 -8.36 -5.92 3.30
C SER A 14 -8.73 -5.02 2.11
N TYR A 15 -8.70 -3.70 2.27
CA TYR A 15 -8.92 -2.75 1.18
C TYR A 15 -7.63 -2.23 0.56
N VAL A 16 -6.46 -2.61 1.09
CA VAL A 16 -5.17 -2.23 0.49
C VAL A 16 -4.89 -3.18 -0.67
N VAL A 17 -4.76 -2.62 -1.87
CA VAL A 17 -4.55 -3.37 -3.11
C VAL A 17 -3.07 -3.43 -3.47
N ALA A 18 -2.36 -2.31 -3.29
CA ALA A 18 -0.96 -2.19 -3.63
C ALA A 18 -0.30 -1.10 -2.78
N VAL A 19 1.03 -1.20 -2.64
CA VAL A 19 1.86 -0.20 -1.96
C VAL A 19 3.04 0.14 -2.87
N LYS A 20 3.31 1.42 -3.05
CA LYS A 20 4.52 1.92 -3.72
C LYS A 20 5.48 2.40 -2.64
N LEU A 21 6.63 1.75 -2.58
CA LEU A 21 7.70 2.05 -1.64
C LEU A 21 8.76 2.92 -2.30
N ASP A 22 9.55 3.61 -1.47
CA ASP A 22 10.67 4.46 -1.86
C ASP A 22 10.33 5.49 -2.97
N THR A 23 9.12 6.04 -2.91
CA THR A 23 8.73 7.16 -3.77
C THR A 23 9.23 8.48 -3.19
N GLN A 24 9.23 9.52 -4.01
CA GLN A 24 9.50 10.89 -3.57
C GLN A 24 8.37 11.80 -4.04
N THR A 25 8.01 12.77 -3.21
CA THR A 25 7.08 13.83 -3.60
C THR A 25 7.73 14.72 -4.66
N SER A 26 6.95 15.62 -5.28
CA SER A 26 7.49 16.63 -6.20
C SER A 26 8.53 17.57 -5.57
N LEU A 27 8.59 17.63 -4.24
CA LEU A 27 9.57 18.40 -3.47
C LEU A 27 10.78 17.55 -3.02
N GLY A 28 10.85 16.28 -3.41
CA GLY A 28 11.94 15.36 -3.07
C GLY A 28 11.85 14.73 -1.68
N GLU A 29 10.73 14.92 -0.97
CA GLU A 29 10.51 14.27 0.33
C GLU A 29 10.19 12.80 0.12
N LYS A 30 10.77 11.91 0.94
CA LYS A 30 10.44 10.47 0.91
C LYS A 30 8.94 10.28 1.16
N SER A 31 8.29 9.52 0.28
CA SER A 31 6.88 9.17 0.39
C SER A 31 6.65 7.68 0.22
N VAL A 32 5.49 7.23 0.70
CA VAL A 32 4.93 5.90 0.42
C VAL A 32 3.49 6.13 -0.05
N SER A 33 3.12 5.51 -1.16
CA SER A 33 1.74 5.59 -1.65
C SER A 33 1.03 4.25 -1.44
N VAL A 34 -0.21 4.29 -0.95
CA VAL A 34 -1.04 3.11 -0.73
C VAL A 34 -2.28 3.20 -1.61
N LEU A 35 -2.53 2.17 -2.41
CA LEU A 35 -3.73 2.05 -3.22
C LEU A 35 -4.84 1.40 -2.40
N ILE A 36 -5.92 2.13 -2.19
CA ILE A 36 -7.10 1.64 -1.47
C ILE A 36 -8.21 1.36 -2.49
N ALA A 37 -8.83 0.18 -2.39
CA ALA A 37 -10.09 -0.14 -3.06
C ALA A 37 -11.25 0.00 -2.08
N THR A 38 -11.99 1.10 -2.16
CA THR A 38 -13.22 1.28 -1.41
C THR A 38 -14.41 0.79 -2.25
N PRO A 39 -15.25 -0.13 -1.75
CA PRO A 39 -16.46 -0.52 -2.46
C PRO A 39 -17.35 0.72 -2.69
N LYS A 40 -17.80 0.93 -3.93
CA LYS A 40 -18.73 2.03 -4.28
C LYS A 40 -20.17 1.75 -3.86
N PHE A 41 -20.44 0.56 -3.33
CA PHE A 41 -21.78 0.14 -2.97
C PHE A 41 -22.32 0.93 -1.77
N SER A 42 -23.48 1.56 -1.97
CA SER A 42 -24.47 1.58 -0.89
C SER A 42 -24.78 0.11 -0.55
N LEU A 43 -25.01 -0.21 0.71
CA LEU A 43 -25.13 -1.58 1.26
C LEU A 43 -26.19 -2.52 0.60
N PHE A 44 -26.73 -2.24 -0.59
CA PHE A 44 -27.99 -2.80 -1.08
C PHE A 44 -28.14 -3.15 -2.58
N GLN A 45 -27.10 -3.21 -3.42
CA GLN A 45 -27.30 -3.65 -4.83
C GLN A 45 -26.25 -4.65 -5.30
N TRP A 46 -26.60 -5.94 -5.26
CA TRP A 46 -25.75 -7.06 -5.67
C TRP A 46 -25.97 -7.52 -7.13
N ASP A 47 -26.93 -6.93 -7.86
CA ASP A 47 -27.42 -7.54 -9.12
C ASP A 47 -26.93 -6.91 -10.44
N THR A 48 -26.02 -5.93 -10.42
CA THR A 48 -25.55 -5.31 -11.67
C THR A 48 -24.10 -5.68 -11.98
N ILE A 49 -23.95 -6.48 -13.02
CA ILE A 49 -22.69 -7.03 -13.54
C ILE A 49 -21.82 -5.92 -14.16
N ALA A 50 -20.57 -5.90 -13.70
CA ALA A 50 -19.34 -5.43 -14.37
C ALA A 50 -18.95 -3.93 -14.35
N GLN A 51 -17.70 -3.74 -13.92
CA GLN A 51 -16.75 -2.63 -14.12
C GLN A 51 -16.64 -1.48 -13.10
N ASP A 52 -17.64 -1.17 -12.25
CA ASP A 52 -17.54 -0.01 -11.32
C ASP A 52 -17.82 -0.32 -9.83
N ILE A 53 -17.31 -1.47 -9.37
CA ILE A 53 -17.56 -2.06 -8.04
C ILE A 53 -16.78 -1.34 -6.93
N CYS A 54 -15.56 -0.87 -7.23
CA CYS A 54 -14.68 -0.24 -6.26
C CYS A 54 -14.09 1.06 -6.82
N HIS A 55 -14.04 2.08 -5.96
CA HIS A 55 -13.23 3.27 -6.17
C HIS A 55 -11.80 2.96 -5.74
N TYR A 56 -10.85 3.22 -6.64
CA TYR A 56 -9.43 3.03 -6.40
C TYR A 56 -8.77 4.39 -6.25
N GLU A 57 -8.13 4.62 -5.11
CA GLU A 57 -7.45 5.88 -4.80
C GLU A 57 -6.05 5.61 -4.28
N TRP A 58 -5.06 6.33 -4.82
CA TRP A 58 -3.72 6.37 -4.24
C TRP A 58 -3.68 7.44 -3.16
N ILE A 59 -3.37 7.03 -1.94
CA ILE A 59 -3.16 7.93 -0.82
C ILE A 59 -1.65 8.01 -0.57
N GLU A 60 -1.09 9.21 -0.72
CA GLU A 60 0.32 9.48 -0.44
C GLU A 60 0.53 9.81 1.04
N PHE A 61 1.52 9.17 1.65
CA PHE A 61 1.98 9.42 3.01
C PHE A 61 3.41 9.94 2.99
N THR A 62 3.72 10.87 3.89
CA THR A 62 5.08 11.42 4.11
C THR A 62 5.48 11.36 5.59
N GLY A 63 6.70 11.79 5.91
CA GLY A 63 7.20 11.85 7.28
C GLY A 63 7.18 10.51 8.03
N GLN A 64 6.75 10.53 9.29
CA GLN A 64 6.76 9.35 10.16
C GLN A 64 5.83 8.23 9.67
N ALA A 65 4.71 8.58 9.04
CA ALA A 65 3.78 7.60 8.48
C ALA A 65 4.42 6.84 7.31
N ALA A 66 5.12 7.54 6.41
CA ALA A 66 5.86 6.93 5.31
C ALA A 66 6.94 5.99 5.82
N ASN A 67 7.73 6.41 6.82
CA ASN A 67 8.76 5.57 7.42
C ASN A 67 8.19 4.28 8.02
N ALA A 68 7.12 4.38 8.82
CA ALA A 68 6.49 3.21 9.43
C ALA A 68 5.89 2.25 8.39
N LEU A 69 5.26 2.77 7.34
CA LEU A 69 4.74 1.96 6.24
C LEU A 69 5.87 1.28 5.47
N GLN A 70 6.96 2.01 5.20
CA GLN A 70 8.15 1.44 4.56
C GLN A 70 8.71 0.28 5.38
N ASP A 71 8.92 0.47 6.69
CA ASP A 71 9.44 -0.57 7.57
C ASP A 71 8.50 -1.78 7.62
N TYR A 72 7.18 -1.54 7.65
CA TYR A 72 6.19 -2.60 7.68
C TYR A 72 6.24 -3.44 6.40
N PHE A 73 6.25 -2.81 5.21
CA PHE A 73 6.15 -3.51 3.92
C PHE A 73 7.49 -3.97 3.34
N THR A 74 8.63 -3.56 3.93
CA THR A 74 9.95 -4.14 3.62
C THR A 74 10.32 -5.30 4.54
N SER A 75 9.59 -5.50 5.65
CA SER A 75 9.80 -6.62 6.54
C SER A 75 9.39 -7.94 5.89
N PHE A 76 10.33 -8.89 5.85
CA PHE A 76 10.10 -10.27 5.39
C PHE A 76 9.04 -11.02 6.20
N ASN A 77 8.70 -10.55 7.40
CA ASN A 77 7.61 -11.11 8.20
C ASN A 77 6.22 -10.73 7.67
N ASN A 78 6.13 -9.65 6.90
CA ASN A 78 4.87 -9.06 6.45
C ASN A 78 4.67 -9.15 4.93
N VAL A 79 5.76 -9.21 4.16
CA VAL A 79 5.72 -9.27 2.70
C VAL A 79 6.65 -10.38 2.21
N ILE A 80 6.16 -11.17 1.26
CA ILE A 80 6.97 -12.14 0.53
C ILE A 80 7.68 -11.38 -0.59
N ASP A 81 9.00 -11.24 -0.48
CA ASP A 81 9.82 -10.74 -1.57
C ASP A 81 10.02 -11.86 -2.59
N LEU A 82 9.56 -11.63 -3.83
CA LEU A 82 9.61 -12.61 -4.91
C LEU A 82 10.90 -12.49 -5.74
N LEU A 83 11.72 -11.47 -5.52
CA LEU A 83 13.01 -11.34 -6.20
C LEU A 83 14.13 -11.94 -5.35
N PRO A 84 15.03 -12.75 -5.93
CA PRO A 84 16.26 -13.09 -5.25
C PRO A 84 17.10 -11.82 -5.15
N GLN A 85 17.69 -11.56 -3.98
CA GLN A 85 18.85 -10.68 -3.89
C GLN A 85 19.88 -11.25 -4.85
N TYR A 86 19.99 -10.67 -6.05
CA TYR A 86 21.08 -10.97 -6.96
C TYR A 86 22.33 -10.48 -6.23
N GLN A 87 22.98 -11.39 -5.50
CA GLN A 87 24.36 -11.17 -5.11
C GLN A 87 25.10 -11.09 -6.43
N GLU A 88 25.48 -9.87 -6.82
CA GLU A 88 26.61 -9.70 -7.73
C GLU A 88 27.78 -10.43 -7.08
N SER A 89 27.98 -11.67 -7.50
CA SER A 89 29.22 -12.39 -7.28
C SER A 89 30.29 -11.50 -7.86
N SER A 90 31.00 -10.74 -7.01
CA SER A 90 32.29 -10.17 -7.38
C SER A 90 33.17 -11.34 -7.77
N ALA A 91 33.24 -11.60 -9.07
CA ALA A 91 34.28 -12.39 -9.66
C ALA A 91 35.58 -11.59 -9.45
N VAL A 92 36.32 -11.99 -8.41
CA VAL A 92 37.73 -11.66 -8.24
C VAL A 92 38.55 -12.64 -9.07
#